data_AF-A0A357WU61-F1
#
_entry.id   AF-A0A357WU61-F1
#
_cell.length_a   1.000
_cell.length_b   1.000
_cell.length_c   1.000
_cell.angle_alpha   90.00
_cell.angle_beta   90.00
_cell.angle_gamma   90.00
#
_symmetry.space_group_name_H-M   'P 1'
#
loop_
_entity.id
_entity.type
_entity.pdbx_description
1 polymer ?
#
loop_
_entity_poly.entity_id
_entity_poly.type
_entity_poly.pdbx_seq_one_letter_code
_entity_poly.pdbx_strand_id
1 'polypeptide(L)'
;MMKSYHFSCPKCNNNHSFYRYGKDPDGYQKYLCRNCHHQFAPERPRAEGANCRRNYPSCPVCGKASFLHHDYEHYSNYRCCDKRCNHSFFAWKSTAISSPSLSQLFGKHDFKRMRYPVQLIITALSMFYLGKNSFRNISLILRTAFNVKVSHTTISNWCTNFAPLFDDMRIRLMPLLDLNSDEWHADETVVKIAGVKHYIWFVVDSETRFVIGFHLSPHRDSPQAVSVLHEAQKHGKPAAIVSDRYSAYKVPVKSLFDGVKHIRVESFKDDISNNLIECFNKQFKAWYKTKQGFSSYASANNLISMFVFFFNFIRPHSALDGMTPAQVAGLKLSKKQKREFLLVA
;
A
#
# COMPACT_ATOMS: atom_id res chain seq x y z
N MET A 1 59.01 44.89 -15.27
CA MET A 1 57.57 45.01 -15.62
C MET A 1 56.80 43.86 -14.96
N MET A 2 55.95 44.13 -13.97
CA MET A 2 55.07 43.11 -13.39
C MET A 2 53.98 42.76 -14.42
N LYS A 3 53.84 41.47 -14.75
CA LYS A 3 52.73 40.99 -15.59
C LYS A 3 51.44 41.09 -14.76
N SER A 4 50.55 41.99 -15.14
CA SER A 4 49.18 42.02 -14.63
C SER A 4 48.38 40.93 -15.33
N TYR A 5 47.60 40.16 -14.56
CA TYR A 5 46.70 39.16 -15.10
C TYR A 5 45.27 39.66 -14.93
N HIS A 6 44.39 39.43 -15.91
CA HIS A 6 42.97 39.84 -15.87
C HIS A 6 42.10 38.98 -14.93
N PHE A 7 42.71 38.16 -14.06
CA PHE A 7 42.05 37.28 -13.12
C PHE A 7 42.77 37.27 -11.77
N SER A 8 42.01 37.04 -10.70
CA SER A 8 42.53 36.98 -9.32
C SER A 8 42.44 35.56 -8.77
N CYS A 9 43.34 35.22 -7.85
CA CYS A 9 43.31 33.94 -7.13
C CYS A 9 42.01 33.83 -6.34
N PRO A 10 41.18 32.79 -6.54
CA PRO A 10 39.91 32.65 -5.84
C PRO A 10 40.05 32.42 -4.33
N LYS A 11 41.25 32.06 -3.84
CA LYS A 11 41.51 31.78 -2.43
C LYS A 11 42.06 32.97 -1.63
N CYS A 12 42.89 33.81 -2.25
CA CYS A 12 43.57 34.93 -1.56
C CYS A 12 43.51 36.27 -2.29
N ASN A 13 42.76 36.34 -3.40
CA ASN A 13 42.54 37.53 -4.21
C ASN A 13 43.81 38.21 -4.79
N ASN A 14 44.97 37.56 -4.74
CA ASN A 14 46.18 37.99 -5.45
C ASN A 14 45.93 38.04 -6.96
N ASN A 15 46.40 39.09 -7.64
CA ASN A 15 46.16 39.36 -9.07
C ASN A 15 47.43 39.56 -9.92
N HIS A 16 48.62 39.40 -9.32
CA HIS A 16 49.88 39.75 -9.98
C HIS A 16 50.98 38.67 -9.90
N SER A 17 50.85 37.68 -8.99
CA SER A 17 51.92 36.68 -8.75
C SER A 17 51.45 35.24 -9.00
N PHE A 18 51.60 34.79 -10.26
CA PHE A 18 51.18 33.46 -10.72
C PHE A 18 52.27 32.71 -11.49
N TYR A 19 52.28 31.39 -11.37
CA TYR A 19 53.10 30.47 -12.16
C TYR A 19 52.22 29.60 -13.06
N ARG A 20 52.58 29.45 -14.34
CA ARG A 20 51.84 28.65 -15.32
C ARG A 20 52.08 27.15 -15.04
N TYR A 21 51.06 26.43 -14.56
CA TYR A 21 51.18 25.09 -13.98
C TYR A 21 50.51 24.02 -14.84
N GLY A 22 50.92 23.92 -16.11
CA GLY A 22 50.37 22.94 -17.06
C GLY A 22 48.87 23.12 -17.36
N LYS A 23 48.24 22.11 -17.94
CA LYS A 23 46.80 22.10 -18.25
C LYS A 23 46.05 21.15 -17.31
N ASP A 24 44.76 21.40 -17.09
CA ASP A 24 43.88 20.46 -16.39
C ASP A 24 43.47 19.29 -17.32
N PRO A 25 42.76 18.27 -16.84
CA PRO A 25 42.31 17.14 -17.66
C PRO A 25 41.42 17.54 -18.85
N ASP A 26 40.72 18.66 -18.73
CA ASP A 26 39.83 19.21 -19.76
C ASP A 26 40.59 20.12 -20.76
N GLY A 27 41.91 20.30 -20.57
CA GLY A 27 42.78 21.07 -21.46
C GLY A 27 42.92 22.56 -21.14
N TYR A 28 42.29 23.07 -20.09
CA TYR A 28 42.35 24.48 -19.67
C TYR A 28 43.66 24.79 -18.96
N GLN A 29 44.17 26.01 -19.18
CA GLN A 29 45.43 26.44 -18.58
C GLN A 29 45.30 26.64 -17.06
N LYS A 30 46.08 25.88 -16.28
CA LYS A 30 46.18 26.06 -14.83
C LYS A 30 47.23 27.10 -14.46
N TYR A 31 46.97 27.82 -13.38
CA TYR A 31 47.88 28.74 -12.72
C TYR A 31 48.01 28.38 -11.24
N LEU A 32 49.24 28.42 -10.73
CA LEU A 32 49.56 28.30 -9.31
C LEU A 32 49.79 29.71 -8.74
N CYS A 33 48.99 30.10 -7.75
CA CYS A 33 49.19 31.33 -7.00
C CYS A 33 50.42 31.22 -6.10
N ARG A 34 51.41 32.11 -6.26
CA ARG A 34 52.63 32.06 -5.46
C ARG A 34 52.42 32.46 -3.99
N ASN A 35 51.38 33.23 -3.68
CA ASN A 35 51.11 33.67 -2.30
C ASN A 35 50.49 32.57 -1.42
N CYS A 36 49.68 31.67 -2.00
CA CYS A 36 48.91 30.69 -1.22
C CYS A 36 49.00 29.26 -1.78
N HIS A 37 49.86 29.05 -2.78
CA HIS A 37 50.07 27.79 -3.50
C HIS A 37 48.79 27.11 -4.03
N HIS A 38 47.73 27.89 -4.25
CA HIS A 38 46.47 27.36 -4.79
C HIS A 38 46.54 27.28 -6.30
N GLN A 39 46.13 26.13 -6.86
CA GLN A 39 46.03 25.90 -8.29
C GLN A 39 44.59 26.13 -8.76
N PHE A 40 44.42 26.88 -9.85
CA PHE A 40 43.11 27.14 -10.44
C PHE A 40 43.24 27.38 -11.96
N ALA A 41 42.15 27.19 -12.69
CA ALA A 41 42.07 27.46 -14.13
C ALA A 41 41.01 28.56 -14.36
N PRO A 42 41.41 29.81 -14.68
CA PRO A 42 40.51 30.96 -14.78
C PRO A 42 39.47 30.82 -15.90
N GLU A 43 39.90 30.22 -17.02
CA GLU A 43 39.09 30.05 -18.24
C GLU A 43 38.21 28.81 -18.20
N ARG A 44 38.36 27.95 -17.17
CA ARG A 44 37.48 26.80 -17.02
C ARG A 44 36.07 27.33 -16.75
N PRO A 45 35.06 27.01 -17.58
CA PRO A 45 33.69 27.39 -17.31
C PRO A 45 33.32 26.92 -15.90
N ARG A 46 32.88 27.84 -15.03
CA ARG A 46 32.27 27.44 -13.77
C ARG A 46 31.10 26.54 -14.15
N ALA A 47 31.08 25.32 -13.64
CA ALA A 47 29.96 24.41 -13.83
C ALA A 47 28.73 24.97 -13.10
N GLU A 48 28.09 26.00 -13.67
CA GLU A 48 26.72 26.36 -13.38
C GLU A 48 25.86 25.19 -13.86
N GLY A 49 25.50 24.29 -12.93
CA GLY A 49 24.62 23.16 -13.24
C GLY A 49 25.21 21.77 -12.99
N ALA A 50 26.40 21.65 -12.37
CA ALA A 50 26.66 20.44 -11.60
C ALA A 50 25.83 20.52 -10.31
N ASN A 51 24.51 20.29 -10.44
CA ASN A 51 23.77 19.72 -9.33
C ASN A 51 24.61 18.54 -8.88
N CYS A 52 25.29 18.66 -7.73
CA CYS A 52 25.64 17.51 -6.92
C CYS A 52 24.30 16.80 -6.69
N ARG A 53 23.90 15.95 -7.64
CA ARG A 53 22.83 14.98 -7.42
C ARG A 53 23.33 14.24 -6.20
N ARG A 54 22.78 14.55 -5.04
CA ARG A 54 23.10 13.80 -3.82
C ARG A 54 22.79 12.36 -4.21
N ASN A 55 23.81 11.50 -4.26
CA ASN A 55 23.64 10.11 -4.69
C ASN A 55 22.66 9.35 -3.78
N TYR A 56 22.41 9.88 -2.60
CA TYR A 56 21.54 9.31 -1.58
C TYR A 56 20.50 10.33 -1.10
N PRO A 57 19.32 9.87 -0.68
CA PRO A 57 18.27 10.73 -0.14
C PRO A 57 18.75 11.54 1.07
N SER A 58 18.13 12.70 1.32
CA SER A 58 18.47 13.49 2.51
C SER A 58 17.81 12.88 3.75
N CYS A 59 18.39 13.11 4.93
CA CYS A 59 17.80 12.63 6.18
C CYS A 59 16.42 13.26 6.40
N PRO A 60 15.36 12.47 6.64
CA PRO A 60 14.00 13.00 6.82
C PRO A 60 13.86 13.85 8.09
N VAL A 61 14.68 13.59 9.11
CA VAL A 61 14.62 14.32 10.41
C VAL A 61 15.34 15.66 10.37
N CYS A 62 16.53 15.75 9.78
CA CYS A 62 17.36 16.96 9.85
C CYS A 62 17.74 17.58 8.49
N GLY A 63 17.32 16.99 7.37
CA GLY A 63 17.60 17.47 6.01
C GLY A 63 19.07 17.36 5.55
N LYS A 64 19.97 16.90 6.42
CA LYS A 64 21.39 16.74 6.12
C LYS A 64 21.64 15.55 5.19
N ALA A 65 22.83 15.52 4.59
CA ALA A 65 23.24 14.40 3.73
C ALA A 65 23.22 13.08 4.51
N SER A 66 22.94 12.00 3.79
CA SER A 66 23.00 10.62 4.27
C SER A 66 23.98 9.81 3.44
N PHE A 67 24.31 8.62 3.93
CA PHE A 67 25.07 7.62 3.20
C PHE A 67 24.36 6.26 3.24
N LEU A 68 24.60 5.42 2.23
CA LEU A 68 24.14 4.03 2.19
C LEU A 68 24.87 3.23 3.27
N HIS A 69 24.13 2.71 4.25
CA HIS A 69 24.66 1.89 5.33
C HIS A 69 24.63 0.40 4.96
N HIS A 70 23.49 -0.08 4.46
CA HIS A 70 23.34 -1.43 3.91
C HIS A 70 22.42 -1.41 2.69
N ASP A 71 22.75 -2.19 1.66
CA ASP A 71 21.85 -2.47 0.56
C ASP A 71 21.36 -3.92 0.66
N TYR A 72 20.09 -4.10 0.96
CA TYR A 72 19.45 -5.41 0.98
C TYR A 72 18.78 -5.68 -0.37
N GLU A 73 18.35 -6.92 -0.59
CA GLU A 73 17.69 -7.34 -1.83
C GLU A 73 16.52 -6.42 -2.20
N HIS A 74 15.65 -6.10 -1.23
CA HIS A 74 14.40 -5.39 -1.49
C HIS A 74 14.37 -3.93 -1.04
N TYR A 75 15.29 -3.51 -0.18
CA TYR A 75 15.34 -2.15 0.34
C TYR A 75 16.76 -1.73 0.69
N SER A 76 16.99 -0.43 0.72
CA SER A 76 18.27 0.16 1.11
C SER A 76 18.11 0.89 2.44
N ASN A 77 19.07 0.73 3.34
CA ASN A 77 19.15 1.40 4.63
C ASN A 77 20.16 2.55 4.53
N TYR A 78 19.70 3.77 4.81
CA TYR A 78 20.50 4.98 4.82
C TYR A 78 20.66 5.50 6.24
N ARG A 79 21.81 6.11 6.52
CA ARG A 79 22.11 6.71 7.81
C ARG A 79 22.56 8.16 7.65
N CYS A 80 22.08 9.02 8.54
CA CYS A 80 22.44 10.43 8.54
C CYS A 80 23.95 10.61 8.80
N CYS A 81 24.61 11.48 8.04
CA CYS A 81 26.03 11.81 8.25
C CYS A 81 26.27 12.63 9.53
N ASP A 82 25.24 13.29 10.08
CA ASP A 82 25.36 14.07 11.30
C ASP A 82 25.28 13.17 12.53
N LYS A 83 26.38 13.09 13.30
CA LYS A 83 26.47 12.31 14.53
C LYS A 83 25.46 12.74 15.60
N ARG A 84 25.02 14.00 15.61
CA ARG A 84 23.98 14.46 16.55
C ARG A 84 22.60 13.91 16.20
N CYS A 85 22.33 13.75 14.91
CA CYS A 85 21.07 13.16 14.43
C CYS A 85 21.13 11.63 14.46
N ASN A 86 22.16 11.05 13.84
CA ASN A 86 22.41 9.61 13.75
C ASN A 86 21.20 8.77 13.31
N HIS A 87 20.23 9.40 12.65
CA HIS A 87 18.97 8.77 12.26
C HIS A 87 19.18 7.81 11.09
N SER A 88 18.59 6.62 11.19
CA SER A 88 18.56 5.60 10.14
C SER A 88 17.17 5.50 9.54
N PHE A 89 17.08 5.46 8.21
CA PHE A 89 15.83 5.38 7.46
C PHE A 89 15.97 4.44 6.27
N PHE A 90 14.84 3.93 5.77
CA PHE A 90 14.82 2.85 4.79
C PHE A 90 14.07 3.30 3.53
N ALA A 91 14.60 2.99 2.35
CA ALA A 91 13.90 3.18 1.08
C ALA A 91 13.68 1.83 0.41
N TRP A 92 12.42 1.52 0.08
CA TRP A 92 12.11 0.33 -0.70
C TRP A 92 12.44 0.51 -2.18
N LYS A 93 12.95 -0.56 -2.79
CA LYS A 93 13.18 -0.61 -4.23
C LYS A 93 11.84 -0.80 -4.91
N SER A 94 11.53 0.05 -5.89
CA SER A 94 10.25 -0.03 -6.63
C SER A 94 10.04 -1.38 -7.31
N THR A 95 11.13 -2.04 -7.73
CA THR A 95 11.10 -3.39 -8.32
C THR A 95 10.68 -4.50 -7.35
N ALA A 96 10.78 -4.25 -6.04
CA ALA A 96 10.41 -5.23 -5.02
C ALA A 96 8.95 -5.11 -4.55
N ILE A 97 8.23 -4.06 -4.99
CA ILE A 97 6.81 -3.87 -4.68
C ILE A 97 6.02 -4.65 -5.71
N SER A 98 5.42 -5.76 -5.30
CA SER A 98 4.51 -6.53 -6.15
C SER A 98 3.18 -5.79 -6.31
N SER A 99 2.53 -5.95 -7.45
CA SER A 99 1.18 -5.41 -7.63
C SER A 99 0.22 -6.02 -6.59
N PRO A 100 -0.63 -5.21 -5.95
CA PRO A 100 -1.58 -5.69 -4.96
C PRO A 100 -2.57 -6.66 -5.62
N SER A 101 -3.14 -7.58 -4.84
CA SER A 101 -3.98 -8.64 -5.42
C SER A 101 -5.26 -8.07 -6.05
N LEU A 102 -5.72 -6.91 -5.59
CA LEU A 102 -6.81 -6.15 -6.19
C LEU A 102 -6.60 -5.81 -7.67
N SER A 103 -5.36 -5.73 -8.17
CA SER A 103 -5.09 -5.42 -9.58
C SER A 103 -5.16 -6.64 -10.52
N GLN A 104 -5.43 -7.84 -10.00
CA GLN A 104 -5.38 -9.11 -10.75
C GLN A 104 -6.74 -9.80 -10.83
N LEU A 105 -7.83 -9.02 -10.88
CA LEU A 105 -9.19 -9.54 -10.96
C LEU A 105 -9.57 -9.88 -12.41
N PHE A 106 -10.37 -10.92 -12.60
CA PHE A 106 -10.88 -11.33 -13.92
C PHE A 106 -12.41 -11.43 -13.93
N GLY A 107 -13.02 -11.29 -15.11
CA GLY A 107 -14.46 -11.50 -15.27
C GLY A 107 -15.16 -10.34 -15.98
N LYS A 108 -16.38 -10.03 -15.54
CA LYS A 108 -17.27 -9.04 -16.16
C LYS A 108 -17.31 -7.75 -15.34
N HIS A 109 -17.40 -6.64 -16.07
CA HIS A 109 -17.59 -5.28 -15.56
C HIS A 109 -19.03 -4.79 -15.66
N ASP A 110 -19.97 -5.64 -16.08
CA ASP A 110 -21.40 -5.32 -16.15
C ASP A 110 -22.28 -6.58 -16.03
N PHE A 111 -23.58 -6.37 -15.78
CA PHE A 111 -24.59 -7.42 -15.76
C PHE A 111 -25.22 -7.70 -17.14
N LYS A 112 -24.66 -7.18 -18.25
CA LYS A 112 -25.27 -7.36 -19.56
C LYS A 112 -25.23 -8.83 -19.97
N ARG A 113 -26.24 -9.22 -20.75
CA ARG A 113 -26.44 -10.59 -21.26
C ARG A 113 -26.58 -11.62 -20.13
N MET A 114 -27.12 -11.21 -18.98
CA MET A 114 -27.48 -12.15 -17.93
C MET A 114 -28.87 -12.73 -18.14
N ARG A 115 -28.95 -14.06 -18.08
CA ARG A 115 -30.21 -14.81 -18.23
C ARG A 115 -31.20 -14.54 -17.08
N TYR A 116 -30.69 -14.12 -15.93
CA TYR A 116 -31.47 -13.90 -14.71
C TYR A 116 -31.49 -12.42 -14.34
N PRO A 117 -32.58 -11.94 -13.71
CA PRO A 117 -32.66 -10.55 -13.25
C PRO A 117 -31.53 -10.19 -12.29
N VAL A 118 -31.04 -8.95 -12.37
CA VAL A 118 -29.95 -8.46 -11.51
C VAL A 118 -30.28 -8.63 -10.03
N GLN A 119 -31.53 -8.37 -9.62
CA GLN A 119 -31.96 -8.54 -8.23
C GLN A 119 -31.75 -9.98 -7.74
N LEU A 120 -32.04 -11.00 -8.55
CA LEU A 120 -31.82 -12.39 -8.19
C LEU A 120 -30.32 -12.70 -8.00
N ILE A 121 -29.48 -12.13 -8.88
CA ILE A 121 -28.02 -12.27 -8.80
C ILE A 121 -27.52 -11.64 -7.50
N ILE A 122 -27.91 -10.39 -7.20
CA ILE A 122 -27.52 -9.70 -5.96
C ILE A 122 -28.00 -10.44 -4.72
N THR A 123 -29.22 -11.00 -4.74
CA THR A 123 -29.72 -11.86 -3.65
C THR A 123 -28.82 -13.09 -3.46
N ALA A 124 -28.44 -13.78 -4.53
CA ALA A 124 -27.54 -14.94 -4.46
C ALA A 124 -26.15 -14.56 -3.92
N LEU A 125 -25.58 -13.44 -4.37
CA LEU A 125 -24.31 -12.92 -3.85
C LEU A 125 -24.42 -12.59 -2.35
N SER A 126 -25.51 -11.95 -1.93
CA SER A 126 -25.76 -11.62 -0.52
C SER A 126 -25.87 -12.87 0.35
N MET A 127 -26.59 -13.91 -0.12
CA MET A 127 -26.65 -15.20 0.57
C MET A 127 -25.27 -15.85 0.71
N PHE A 128 -24.38 -15.67 -0.27
CA PHE A 128 -23.04 -16.25 -0.26
C PHE A 128 -22.06 -15.50 0.65
N TYR A 129 -21.95 -14.17 0.51
CA TYR A 129 -20.97 -13.35 1.23
C TYR A 129 -21.42 -12.96 2.63
N LEU A 130 -22.70 -12.62 2.80
CA LEU A 130 -23.26 -12.24 4.11
C LEU A 130 -23.76 -13.49 4.85
N GLY A 131 -24.54 -14.32 4.17
CA GLY A 131 -25.16 -15.51 4.74
C GLY A 131 -24.24 -16.72 4.86
N LYS A 132 -23.01 -16.66 4.33
CA LYS A 132 -21.99 -17.74 4.37
C LYS A 132 -22.45 -19.06 3.71
N ASN A 133 -23.52 -19.03 2.90
CA ASN A 133 -24.08 -20.23 2.28
C ASN A 133 -23.16 -20.86 1.24
N SER A 134 -23.30 -22.16 0.99
CA SER A 134 -22.67 -22.84 -0.14
C SER A 134 -23.47 -22.59 -1.43
N PHE A 135 -22.83 -22.72 -2.60
CA PHE A 135 -23.53 -22.54 -3.89
C PHE A 135 -24.71 -23.51 -4.06
N ARG A 136 -24.58 -24.74 -3.53
CA ARG A 136 -25.66 -25.73 -3.53
C ARG A 136 -26.80 -25.32 -2.61
N ASN A 137 -26.51 -24.79 -1.43
CA ASN A 137 -27.55 -24.31 -0.52
C ASN A 137 -28.30 -23.11 -1.11
N ILE A 138 -27.59 -22.19 -1.79
CA ILE A 138 -28.23 -21.06 -2.47
C ILE A 138 -29.14 -21.56 -3.61
N SER A 139 -28.65 -22.49 -4.43
CA SER A 139 -29.46 -23.13 -5.49
C SER A 139 -30.72 -23.79 -4.92
N LEU A 140 -30.61 -24.47 -3.77
CA LEU A 140 -31.74 -25.07 -3.07
C LEU A 140 -32.73 -24.00 -2.58
N ILE A 141 -32.27 -22.97 -1.88
CA ILE A 141 -33.10 -21.87 -1.37
C ILE A 141 -33.84 -21.17 -2.52
N LEU A 142 -33.15 -20.85 -3.61
CA LEU A 142 -33.78 -20.22 -4.79
C LEU A 142 -34.87 -21.11 -5.39
N ARG A 143 -34.66 -22.43 -5.42
CA ARG A 143 -35.66 -23.38 -5.90
C ARG A 143 -36.85 -23.50 -4.96
N THR A 144 -36.63 -23.62 -3.65
CA THR A 144 -37.70 -23.93 -2.69
C THR A 144 -38.49 -22.70 -2.26
N ALA A 145 -37.83 -21.57 -2.00
CA ALA A 145 -38.48 -20.37 -1.49
C ALA A 145 -38.95 -19.41 -2.60
N PHE A 146 -38.26 -19.39 -3.74
CA PHE A 146 -38.54 -18.45 -4.84
C PHE A 146 -39.05 -19.12 -6.12
N ASN A 147 -39.16 -20.46 -6.14
CA ASN A 147 -39.52 -21.25 -7.31
C ASN A 147 -38.64 -20.96 -8.56
N VAL A 148 -37.37 -20.58 -8.34
CA VAL A 148 -36.41 -20.29 -9.42
C VAL A 148 -35.35 -21.38 -9.51
N LYS A 149 -35.30 -22.07 -10.66
CA LYS A 149 -34.30 -23.11 -10.92
C LYS A 149 -33.00 -22.51 -11.46
N VAL A 150 -32.00 -22.35 -10.59
CA VAL A 150 -30.63 -21.91 -10.95
C VAL A 150 -29.63 -23.00 -10.54
N SER A 151 -28.67 -23.34 -11.39
CA SER A 151 -27.62 -24.30 -11.00
C SER A 151 -26.61 -23.68 -10.05
N HIS A 152 -26.04 -24.49 -9.15
CA HIS A 152 -24.95 -24.06 -8.26
C HIS A 152 -23.71 -23.59 -9.05
N THR A 153 -23.48 -24.08 -10.27
CA THR A 153 -22.40 -23.63 -11.15
C THR A 153 -22.65 -22.22 -11.68
N THR A 154 -23.89 -21.86 -12.04
CA THR A 154 -24.24 -20.48 -12.40
C THR A 154 -24.03 -19.54 -11.21
N ILE A 155 -24.41 -19.94 -10.00
CA ILE A 155 -24.19 -19.14 -8.79
C ILE A 155 -22.70 -18.98 -8.50
N SER A 156 -21.92 -20.05 -8.63
CA SER A 156 -20.44 -19.99 -8.52
C SER A 156 -19.87 -18.97 -9.49
N ASN A 157 -20.29 -19.01 -10.75
CA ASN A 157 -19.85 -18.07 -11.78
C ASN A 157 -20.21 -16.62 -11.44
N TRP A 158 -21.37 -16.35 -10.84
CA TRP A 158 -21.70 -15.00 -10.38
C TRP A 158 -20.78 -14.53 -9.25
N CYS A 159 -20.51 -15.40 -8.27
CA CYS A 159 -19.66 -15.05 -7.14
C CYS A 159 -18.21 -14.77 -7.57
N THR A 160 -17.70 -15.48 -8.58
CA THR A 160 -16.33 -15.25 -9.05
C THR A 160 -16.25 -14.16 -10.11
N ASN A 161 -17.12 -14.16 -11.12
CA ASN A 161 -16.89 -13.38 -12.33
C ASN A 161 -17.30 -11.91 -12.22
N PHE A 162 -18.02 -11.49 -11.18
CA PHE A 162 -18.37 -10.08 -11.00
C PHE A 162 -17.35 -9.30 -10.16
N ALA A 163 -16.25 -9.91 -9.73
CA ALA A 163 -15.23 -9.20 -8.95
C ALA A 163 -14.74 -7.89 -9.59
N PRO A 164 -14.47 -7.81 -10.91
CA PRO A 164 -14.07 -6.55 -11.54
C PRO A 164 -15.16 -5.47 -11.49
N LEU A 165 -16.42 -5.83 -11.70
CA LEU A 165 -17.54 -4.89 -11.60
C LEU A 165 -17.63 -4.24 -10.20
N PHE A 166 -17.48 -5.04 -9.15
CA PHE A 166 -17.52 -4.51 -7.77
C PHE A 166 -16.24 -3.75 -7.42
N ASP A 167 -15.11 -4.09 -8.03
CA ASP A 167 -13.88 -3.30 -7.91
C ASP A 167 -14.01 -1.93 -8.58
N ASP A 168 -14.63 -1.83 -9.76
CA ASP A 168 -14.92 -0.54 -10.41
C ASP A 168 -15.84 0.34 -9.55
N MET A 169 -16.76 -0.27 -8.79
CA MET A 169 -17.57 0.45 -7.80
C MET A 169 -16.70 0.93 -6.65
N ARG A 170 -15.86 0.06 -6.07
CA ARG A 170 -14.91 0.42 -5.01
C ARG A 170 -14.04 1.60 -5.44
N ILE A 171 -13.43 1.55 -6.62
CA ILE A 171 -12.54 2.59 -7.15
C ILE A 171 -13.27 3.95 -7.22
N ARG A 172 -14.55 3.96 -7.61
CA ARG A 172 -15.37 5.19 -7.66
C ARG A 172 -15.79 5.69 -6.28
N LEU A 173 -15.96 4.80 -5.31
CA LEU A 173 -16.43 5.13 -3.96
C LEU A 173 -15.28 5.49 -3.01
N MET A 174 -14.09 4.93 -3.21
CA MET A 174 -12.92 5.14 -2.33
C MET A 174 -12.56 6.61 -2.11
N PRO A 175 -12.54 7.49 -3.14
CA PRO A 175 -12.23 8.91 -2.95
C PRO A 175 -13.26 9.70 -2.12
N LEU A 176 -14.42 9.12 -1.85
CA LEU A 176 -15.48 9.74 -1.06
C LEU A 176 -15.38 9.41 0.43
N LEU A 177 -14.43 8.56 0.82
CA LEU A 177 -14.26 8.10 2.19
C LEU A 177 -13.18 8.91 2.90
N ASP A 178 -13.36 9.12 4.20
CA ASP A 178 -12.31 9.57 5.11
C ASP A 178 -11.77 8.36 5.87
N LEU A 179 -10.50 8.07 5.64
CA LEU A 179 -9.76 6.96 6.26
C LEU A 179 -8.52 7.48 7.02
N ASN A 180 -8.49 8.78 7.34
CA ASN A 180 -7.45 9.39 8.15
C ASN A 180 -7.75 9.22 9.64
N SER A 181 -7.77 7.96 10.09
CA SER A 181 -8.04 7.61 11.48
C SER A 181 -6.79 7.61 12.34
N ASP A 182 -6.96 7.56 13.66
CA ASP A 182 -5.83 7.50 14.58
C ASP A 182 -4.99 6.23 14.37
N GLU A 183 -5.63 5.09 14.08
CA GLU A 183 -4.93 3.80 14.01
C GLU A 183 -5.39 2.94 12.83
N TRP A 184 -4.42 2.33 12.14
CA TRP A 184 -4.68 1.23 11.22
C TRP A 184 -4.10 -0.07 11.78
N HIS A 185 -4.86 -1.15 11.71
CA HIS A 185 -4.39 -2.48 12.10
C HIS A 185 -3.96 -3.26 10.86
N ALA A 186 -2.82 -3.94 10.95
CA ALA A 186 -2.32 -4.85 9.93
C ALA A 186 -2.07 -6.23 10.53
N ASP A 187 -2.61 -7.27 9.88
CA ASP A 187 -2.46 -8.65 10.30
C ASP A 187 -2.54 -9.59 9.09
N GLU A 188 -1.95 -10.77 9.23
CA GLU A 188 -1.94 -11.79 8.19
C GLU A 188 -2.51 -13.11 8.67
N THR A 189 -3.13 -13.84 7.74
CA THR A 189 -3.75 -15.12 8.10
C THR A 189 -3.66 -16.16 6.98
N VAL A 190 -3.70 -17.44 7.34
CA VAL A 190 -3.42 -18.55 6.42
C VAL A 190 -4.67 -19.03 5.69
N VAL A 191 -4.66 -19.07 4.37
CA VAL A 191 -5.69 -19.74 3.55
C VAL A 191 -5.07 -20.93 2.81
N LYS A 192 -5.91 -21.87 2.36
CA LYS A 192 -5.50 -22.98 1.51
C LYS A 192 -6.08 -22.79 0.12
N ILE A 193 -5.23 -22.95 -0.89
CA ILE A 193 -5.59 -22.89 -2.31
C ILE A 193 -5.04 -24.14 -2.95
N ALA A 194 -5.90 -24.94 -3.58
CA ALA A 194 -5.56 -26.26 -4.11
C ALA A 194 -4.81 -27.14 -3.09
N GLY A 195 -5.18 -27.06 -1.81
CA GLY A 195 -4.52 -27.77 -0.71
C GLY A 195 -3.23 -27.12 -0.17
N VAL A 196 -2.64 -26.16 -0.89
CA VAL A 196 -1.38 -25.49 -0.54
C VAL A 196 -1.63 -24.25 0.32
N LYS A 197 -0.81 -24.07 1.37
CA LYS A 197 -0.88 -22.89 2.26
C LYS A 197 -0.46 -21.63 1.50
N HIS A 198 -1.28 -20.60 1.64
CA HIS A 198 -1.04 -19.22 1.20
C HIS A 198 -1.36 -18.29 2.37
N TYR A 199 -0.96 -17.03 2.25
CA TYR A 199 -1.15 -16.00 3.26
C TYR A 199 -1.94 -14.85 2.65
N ILE A 200 -2.90 -14.35 3.42
CA ILE A 200 -3.60 -13.12 3.10
C ILE A 200 -3.32 -12.09 4.18
N TRP A 201 -2.88 -10.93 3.74
CA TRP A 201 -2.57 -9.77 4.55
C TRP A 201 -3.74 -8.81 4.44
N PHE A 202 -4.16 -8.23 5.56
CA PHE A 202 -5.23 -7.25 5.63
C PHE A 202 -4.75 -5.99 6.34
N VAL A 203 -5.25 -4.84 5.88
CA VAL A 203 -5.11 -3.56 6.58
C VAL A 203 -6.51 -3.03 6.84
N VAL A 204 -6.82 -2.76 8.10
CA VAL A 204 -8.15 -2.38 8.58
C VAL A 204 -8.05 -1.09 9.38
N ASP A 205 -8.94 -0.17 9.06
CA ASP A 205 -9.10 1.09 9.78
C ASP A 205 -9.75 0.88 11.16
N SER A 206 -9.17 1.44 12.23
CA SER A 206 -9.60 1.17 13.59
C SER A 206 -10.93 1.83 13.96
N GLU A 207 -11.26 2.98 13.39
CA GLU A 207 -12.46 3.74 13.73
C GLU A 207 -13.66 3.23 12.94
N THR A 208 -13.50 3.16 11.62
CA THR A 208 -14.58 2.83 10.68
C THR A 208 -14.76 1.32 10.49
N ARG A 209 -13.79 0.50 10.93
CA ARG A 209 -13.67 -0.94 10.62
C ARG A 209 -13.50 -1.23 9.12
N PHE A 210 -13.20 -0.22 8.31
CA PHE A 210 -13.08 -0.37 6.88
C PHE A 210 -11.84 -1.18 6.53
N VAL A 211 -11.98 -2.23 5.72
CA VAL A 211 -10.83 -2.97 5.20
C VAL A 211 -10.24 -2.16 4.05
N ILE A 212 -9.14 -1.46 4.31
CA ILE A 212 -8.48 -0.53 3.38
C ILE A 212 -7.84 -1.29 2.22
N GLY A 213 -7.22 -2.43 2.53
CA GLY A 213 -6.51 -3.22 1.54
C GLY A 213 -6.34 -4.67 1.96
N PHE A 214 -6.11 -5.53 0.96
CA PHE A 214 -5.66 -6.88 1.18
C PHE A 214 -4.64 -7.31 0.13
N HIS A 215 -3.80 -8.27 0.50
CA HIS A 215 -2.86 -8.91 -0.41
C HIS A 215 -2.78 -10.41 -0.15
N LEU A 216 -3.17 -11.20 -1.12
CA LEU A 216 -3.00 -12.65 -1.16
C LEU A 216 -1.64 -12.98 -1.77
N SER A 217 -0.90 -13.92 -1.17
CA SER A 217 0.42 -14.33 -1.62
C SER A 217 0.77 -15.76 -1.17
N PRO A 218 1.60 -16.51 -1.91
CA PRO A 218 2.18 -17.76 -1.42
C PRO A 218 3.21 -17.54 -0.29
N HIS A 219 3.75 -16.34 -0.13
CA HIS A 219 4.82 -16.05 0.82
C HIS A 219 4.31 -15.29 2.06
N ARG A 220 4.98 -15.55 3.20
CA ARG A 220 4.82 -14.78 4.43
C ARG A 220 6.14 -14.08 4.74
N ASP A 221 6.33 -12.89 4.18
CA ASP A 221 7.56 -12.10 4.29
C ASP A 221 7.30 -10.59 4.21
N SER A 222 8.34 -9.79 4.43
CA SER A 222 8.26 -8.33 4.42
C SER A 222 7.82 -7.75 3.07
N PRO A 223 8.27 -8.23 1.90
CA PRO A 223 7.76 -7.77 0.60
C PRO A 223 6.23 -7.80 0.50
N GLN A 224 5.58 -8.87 1.00
CA GLN A 224 4.12 -8.93 0.96
C GLN A 224 3.46 -7.84 1.84
N ALA A 225 4.04 -7.56 3.01
CA ALA A 225 3.59 -6.49 3.88
C ALA A 225 3.74 -5.11 3.23
N VAL A 226 4.83 -4.88 2.48
CA VAL A 226 5.00 -3.64 1.70
C VAL A 226 3.92 -3.49 0.67
N SER A 227 3.62 -4.53 -0.10
CA SER A 227 2.64 -4.44 -1.19
C SER A 227 1.26 -4.03 -0.68
N VAL A 228 0.81 -4.58 0.45
CA VAL A 228 -0.49 -4.19 1.04
C VAL A 228 -0.45 -2.80 1.66
N LEU A 229 0.61 -2.45 2.38
CA LEU A 229 0.75 -1.15 3.03
C LEU A 229 0.94 0.00 2.03
N HIS A 230 1.70 -0.24 0.96
CA HIS A 230 1.93 0.70 -0.12
C HIS A 230 0.64 0.99 -0.91
N GLU A 231 -0.26 0.02 -1.02
CA GLU A 231 -1.60 0.28 -1.57
C GLU A 231 -2.46 1.05 -0.57
N ALA A 232 -2.47 0.65 0.70
CA ALA A 232 -3.29 1.28 1.74
C ALA A 232 -2.97 2.77 1.95
N GLN A 233 -1.69 3.16 1.95
CA GLN A 233 -1.26 4.55 2.13
C GLN A 233 -1.80 5.53 1.08
N LYS A 234 -2.31 5.04 -0.05
CA LYS A 234 -2.93 5.87 -1.10
C LYS A 234 -4.30 6.39 -0.70
N HIS A 235 -4.93 5.76 0.30
CA HIS A 235 -6.31 6.01 0.70
C HIS A 235 -6.45 6.84 1.98
N GLY A 236 -5.37 7.05 2.73
CA GLY A 236 -5.38 7.84 3.95
C GLY A 236 -4.03 7.81 4.65
N LYS A 237 -3.94 8.51 5.78
CA LYS A 237 -2.74 8.54 6.63
C LYS A 237 -3.13 8.32 8.09
N PRO A 238 -2.73 7.20 8.70
CA PRO A 238 -3.00 6.98 10.11
C PRO A 238 -1.96 7.68 11.00
N ALA A 239 -2.30 7.96 12.26
CA ALA A 239 -1.31 8.42 13.25
C ALA A 239 -0.42 7.25 13.74
N ALA A 240 -0.99 6.04 13.82
CA ALA A 240 -0.27 4.82 14.18
C ALA A 240 -0.67 3.62 13.30
N ILE A 241 0.28 2.70 13.10
CA ILE A 241 0.01 1.37 12.55
C ILE A 241 0.21 0.35 13.67
N VAL A 242 -0.81 -0.45 13.91
CA VAL A 242 -0.84 -1.51 14.92
C VAL A 242 -0.67 -2.84 14.20
N SER A 243 0.31 -3.65 14.63
CA SER A 243 0.47 -5.02 14.10
C SER A 243 0.89 -5.99 15.21
N ASP A 244 0.82 -7.29 14.90
CA ASP A 244 1.54 -8.30 15.68
C ASP A 244 3.04 -7.96 15.77
N ARG A 245 3.71 -8.58 16.73
CA ARG A 245 5.16 -8.62 16.90
C ARG A 245 5.90 -9.21 15.71
N TYR A 246 5.22 -9.70 14.67
CA TYR A 246 5.88 -10.21 13.48
C TYR A 246 6.84 -9.18 12.86
N SER A 247 8.10 -9.59 12.68
CA SER A 247 9.19 -8.70 12.24
C SER A 247 9.00 -8.17 10.82
N ALA A 248 8.17 -8.82 10.01
CA ALA A 248 7.92 -8.45 8.63
C ALA A 248 7.35 -7.03 8.48
N TYR A 249 6.60 -6.52 9.45
CA TYR A 249 6.02 -5.16 9.40
C TYR A 249 7.00 -4.05 9.76
N LYS A 250 8.13 -4.35 10.45
CA LYS A 250 9.02 -3.30 11.00
C LYS A 250 9.63 -2.38 9.94
N VAL A 251 10.20 -2.97 8.90
CA VAL A 251 10.84 -2.20 7.81
C VAL A 251 9.78 -1.55 6.92
N PRO A 252 8.73 -2.29 6.47
CA PRO A 252 7.67 -1.71 5.65
C PRO A 252 7.01 -0.47 6.27
N VAL A 253 6.61 -0.54 7.54
CA VAL A 253 5.97 0.61 8.22
C VAL A 253 6.91 1.80 8.27
N LYS A 254 8.16 1.62 8.72
CA LYS A 254 9.16 2.70 8.78
C LYS A 254 9.53 3.30 7.44
N SER A 255 9.42 2.53 6.36
CA SER A 255 9.83 2.96 5.02
C SER A 255 8.73 3.65 4.22
N LEU A 256 7.47 3.30 4.48
CA LEU A 256 6.32 3.81 3.73
C LEU A 256 5.65 4.98 4.46
N PHE A 257 5.62 4.95 5.78
CA PHE A 257 4.92 5.93 6.59
C PHE A 257 5.92 6.77 7.38
N ASP A 258 6.16 8.00 6.92
CA ASP A 258 6.97 8.97 7.65
C ASP A 258 6.18 9.59 8.80
N GLY A 259 6.78 9.68 9.98
CA GLY A 259 6.15 10.23 11.19
C GLY A 259 5.06 9.35 11.86
N VAL A 260 4.71 8.19 11.28
CA VAL A 260 3.68 7.29 11.85
C VAL A 260 4.28 6.37 12.90
N LYS A 261 3.61 6.23 14.05
CA LYS A 261 4.06 5.35 15.13
C LYS A 261 3.74 3.89 14.79
N HIS A 262 4.76 3.03 14.73
CA HIS A 262 4.55 1.58 14.66
C HIS A 262 4.34 1.00 16.06
N ILE A 263 3.11 0.59 16.37
CA ILE A 263 2.74 -0.04 17.64
C ILE A 263 2.71 -1.55 17.42
N ARG A 264 3.60 -2.26 18.11
CA ARG A 264 3.66 -3.72 18.09
C ARG A 264 3.06 -4.20 19.39
N VAL A 265 1.82 -4.70 19.33
CA VAL A 265 1.04 -5.02 20.53
C VAL A 265 1.81 -6.01 21.41
N GLU A 266 2.04 -5.62 22.67
CA GLU A 266 2.55 -6.52 23.69
C GLU A 266 1.38 -7.23 24.38
N SER A 267 1.64 -8.42 24.92
CA SER A 267 0.65 -9.28 25.58
C SER A 267 -0.31 -8.49 26.50
N PHE A 268 -1.60 -8.39 26.10
CA PHE A 268 -2.82 -8.08 26.85
C PHE A 268 -2.85 -6.90 27.86
N LYS A 269 -1.77 -6.13 28.03
CA LYS A 269 -1.65 -5.08 29.07
C LYS A 269 -1.61 -3.65 28.53
N ASP A 270 -1.56 -3.47 27.21
CA ASP A 270 -1.56 -2.14 26.59
C ASP A 270 -2.98 -1.66 26.28
N ASP A 271 -3.20 -0.34 26.34
CA ASP A 271 -4.49 0.31 26.01
C ASP A 271 -4.92 0.08 24.54
N ILE A 272 -3.97 -0.24 23.66
CA ILE A 272 -4.18 -0.45 22.22
C ILE A 272 -4.21 -1.95 21.93
N SER A 273 -5.40 -2.43 21.62
CA SER A 273 -5.73 -3.85 21.51
C SER A 273 -5.81 -4.33 20.06
N ASN A 274 -5.23 -5.50 19.76
CA ASN A 274 -5.36 -6.14 18.44
C ASN A 274 -6.73 -6.80 18.20
N ASN A 275 -7.66 -6.69 19.16
CA ASN A 275 -8.96 -7.38 19.12
C ASN A 275 -9.77 -7.04 17.87
N LEU A 276 -9.64 -5.83 17.33
CA LEU A 276 -10.41 -5.37 16.18
C LEU A 276 -10.10 -6.20 14.92
N ILE A 277 -8.83 -6.29 14.56
CA ILE A 277 -8.42 -7.06 13.38
C ILE A 277 -8.58 -8.55 13.62
N GLU A 278 -8.42 -9.02 14.86
CA GLU A 278 -8.75 -10.41 15.21
C GLU A 278 -10.23 -10.72 15.00
N CYS A 279 -11.14 -9.81 15.38
CA CYS A 279 -12.57 -9.95 15.13
C CYS A 279 -12.87 -9.99 13.62
N PHE A 280 -12.24 -9.13 12.83
CA PHE A 280 -12.33 -9.19 11.37
C PHE A 280 -11.84 -10.54 10.83
N ASN A 281 -10.65 -10.99 11.26
CA ASN A 281 -10.07 -12.25 10.83
C ASN A 281 -10.94 -13.45 11.23
N LYS A 282 -11.57 -13.44 12.41
CA LYS A 282 -12.57 -14.45 12.81
C LYS A 282 -13.76 -14.48 11.85
N GLN A 283 -14.28 -13.33 11.45
CA GLN A 283 -15.39 -13.23 10.49
C GLN A 283 -14.99 -13.74 9.09
N PHE A 284 -13.81 -13.33 8.60
CA PHE A 284 -13.26 -13.82 7.33
C PHE A 284 -13.06 -15.34 7.37
N LYS A 285 -12.45 -15.87 8.44
CA LYS A 285 -12.27 -17.31 8.63
C LYS A 285 -13.57 -18.07 8.70
N ALA A 286 -14.60 -17.53 9.36
CA ALA A 286 -15.90 -18.16 9.41
C ALA A 286 -16.50 -18.31 8.01
N TRP A 287 -16.40 -17.28 7.16
CA TRP A 287 -16.82 -17.37 5.75
C TRP A 287 -15.95 -18.35 4.96
N TYR A 288 -14.62 -18.24 5.05
CA TYR A 288 -13.66 -19.08 4.35
C TYR A 288 -13.80 -20.58 4.70
N LYS A 289 -14.00 -20.93 5.98
CA LYS A 289 -14.14 -22.33 6.44
C LYS A 289 -15.30 -23.05 5.75
N THR A 290 -16.39 -22.35 5.44
CA THR A 290 -17.54 -22.95 4.71
C THR A 290 -17.19 -23.40 3.30
N LYS A 291 -16.06 -22.94 2.74
CA LYS A 291 -15.63 -23.25 1.37
C LYS A 291 -14.66 -24.44 1.30
N GLN A 292 -14.16 -24.93 2.44
CA GLN A 292 -13.20 -26.03 2.54
C GLN A 292 -11.89 -25.78 1.75
N GLY A 293 -11.49 -24.52 1.61
CA GLY A 293 -10.35 -24.09 0.78
C GLY A 293 -10.77 -23.61 -0.60
N PHE A 294 -9.87 -22.89 -1.28
CA PHE A 294 -10.10 -22.43 -2.65
C PHE A 294 -9.52 -23.41 -3.66
N SER A 295 -10.11 -23.47 -4.85
CA SER A 295 -9.65 -24.37 -5.92
C SER A 295 -8.52 -23.78 -6.78
N SER A 296 -8.49 -22.45 -6.96
CA SER A 296 -7.46 -21.77 -7.74
C SER A 296 -7.12 -20.41 -7.15
N TYR A 297 -5.90 -19.94 -7.42
CA TYR A 297 -5.40 -18.66 -6.92
C TYR A 297 -6.22 -17.47 -7.44
N ALA A 298 -6.47 -17.43 -8.75
CA ALA A 298 -7.27 -16.38 -9.37
C ALA A 298 -8.70 -16.34 -8.80
N SER A 299 -9.36 -17.50 -8.67
CA SER A 299 -10.70 -17.58 -8.11
C SER A 299 -10.74 -17.14 -6.64
N ALA A 300 -9.74 -17.56 -5.84
CA ALA A 300 -9.58 -17.11 -4.46
C ALA A 300 -9.51 -15.59 -4.38
N ASN A 301 -8.67 -14.97 -5.22
CA ASN A 301 -8.50 -13.52 -5.25
C ASN A 301 -9.82 -12.79 -5.56
N ASN A 302 -10.55 -13.23 -6.59
CA ASN A 302 -11.87 -12.68 -6.91
C ASN A 302 -12.88 -12.83 -5.75
N LEU A 303 -12.95 -14.02 -5.14
CA LEU A 303 -13.88 -14.27 -4.03
C LEU A 303 -13.55 -13.42 -2.80
N ILE A 304 -12.27 -13.24 -2.51
CA ILE A 304 -11.80 -12.40 -1.40
C ILE A 304 -12.12 -10.93 -1.68
N SER A 305 -11.85 -10.43 -2.90
CA SER A 305 -12.19 -9.06 -3.30
C SER A 305 -13.68 -8.78 -3.09
N MET A 306 -14.53 -9.69 -3.56
CA MET A 306 -15.97 -9.61 -3.36
C MET A 306 -16.35 -9.68 -1.88
N PHE A 307 -15.73 -10.56 -1.08
CA PHE A 307 -15.98 -10.60 0.36
C PHE A 307 -15.67 -9.26 1.03
N VAL A 308 -14.53 -8.65 0.71
CA VAL A 308 -14.12 -7.34 1.23
C VAL A 308 -15.12 -6.25 0.81
N PHE A 309 -15.56 -6.23 -0.45
CA PHE A 309 -16.57 -5.29 -0.91
C PHE A 309 -17.88 -5.43 -0.10
N PHE A 310 -18.39 -6.66 0.04
CA PHE A 310 -19.62 -6.91 0.78
C PHE A 310 -19.47 -6.55 2.27
N PHE A 311 -18.30 -6.79 2.86
CA PHE A 311 -18.00 -6.41 4.23
C PHE A 311 -18.01 -4.88 4.43
N ASN A 312 -17.40 -4.14 3.50
CA ASN A 312 -17.20 -2.69 3.61
C ASN A 312 -18.43 -1.87 3.21
N PHE A 313 -19.15 -2.26 2.16
CA PHE A 313 -20.18 -1.41 1.56
C PHE A 313 -21.61 -1.90 1.76
N ILE A 314 -21.79 -3.19 2.07
CA ILE A 314 -23.13 -3.82 2.11
C ILE A 314 -23.50 -4.28 3.52
N ARG A 315 -22.56 -4.88 4.27
CA ARG A 315 -22.83 -5.47 5.58
C ARG A 315 -22.98 -4.38 6.66
N PRO A 316 -24.13 -4.26 7.33
CA PRO A 316 -24.23 -3.47 8.55
C PRO A 316 -23.55 -4.21 9.71
N HIS A 317 -22.90 -3.48 10.62
CA HIS A 317 -22.25 -4.06 11.79
C HIS A 317 -22.88 -3.51 13.07
N SER A 318 -23.21 -4.40 14.00
CA SER A 318 -23.78 -4.01 15.29
C SER A 318 -22.82 -3.14 16.12
N ALA A 319 -21.51 -3.33 15.95
CA ALA A 319 -20.49 -2.50 16.58
C ALA A 319 -20.39 -1.07 16.01
N LEU A 320 -21.10 -0.80 14.91
CA LEU A 320 -21.17 0.49 14.21
C LEU A 320 -22.62 1.00 14.17
N ASP A 321 -23.43 0.69 15.18
CA ASP A 321 -24.84 1.09 15.27
C ASP A 321 -25.68 0.68 14.04
N GLY A 322 -25.33 -0.45 13.42
CA GLY A 322 -26.02 -0.94 12.22
C GLY A 322 -25.60 -0.25 10.93
N MET A 323 -24.57 0.60 10.94
CA MET A 323 -23.97 1.18 9.75
C MET A 323 -22.95 0.24 9.11
N THR A 324 -22.68 0.46 7.82
CA THR A 324 -21.56 -0.18 7.12
C THR A 324 -20.26 0.57 7.39
N PRO A 325 -19.08 -0.08 7.25
CA PRO A 325 -17.81 0.59 7.44
C PRO A 325 -17.65 1.80 6.51
N ALA A 326 -18.13 1.70 5.27
CA ALA A 326 -18.12 2.82 4.33
C ALA A 326 -18.96 4.01 4.82
N GLN A 327 -20.12 3.77 5.43
CA GLN A 327 -20.97 4.83 5.98
C GLN A 327 -20.30 5.55 7.15
N VAL A 328 -19.65 4.80 8.03
CA VAL A 328 -18.88 5.38 9.15
C VAL A 328 -17.67 6.16 8.64
N ALA A 329 -17.03 5.68 7.58
CA ALA A 329 -15.98 6.40 6.83
C ALA A 329 -16.51 7.61 6.02
N GLY A 330 -17.72 8.09 6.29
CA GLY A 330 -18.26 9.31 5.68
C GLY A 330 -19.01 9.14 4.36
N LEU A 331 -19.23 7.91 3.87
CA LEU A 331 -19.93 7.69 2.61
C LEU A 331 -21.39 8.16 2.67
N LYS A 332 -21.67 9.28 2.00
CA LYS A 332 -23.02 9.83 1.84
C LYS A 332 -23.46 9.75 0.38
N LEU A 333 -24.43 8.89 0.10
CA LEU A 333 -24.99 8.67 -1.24
C LEU A 333 -26.47 9.02 -1.29
N SER A 334 -26.88 9.68 -2.37
CA SER A 334 -28.30 9.88 -2.69
C SER A 334 -29.01 8.55 -2.97
N LYS A 335 -30.35 8.51 -2.86
CA LYS A 335 -31.14 7.32 -3.19
C LYS A 335 -30.87 6.80 -4.61
N LYS A 336 -30.62 7.71 -5.57
CA LYS A 336 -30.27 7.35 -6.96
C LYS A 336 -28.91 6.67 -7.04
N GLN A 337 -27.89 7.24 -6.39
CA GLN A 337 -26.55 6.67 -6.37
C GLN A 337 -26.52 5.30 -5.65
N LYS A 338 -27.23 5.15 -4.52
CA LYS A 338 -27.34 3.85 -3.84
C LYS A 338 -27.87 2.76 -4.77
N ARG A 339 -28.91 3.06 -5.55
CA ARG A 339 -29.46 2.15 -6.57
C ARG A 339 -28.45 1.85 -7.69
N GLU A 340 -27.69 2.83 -8.13
CA GLU A 340 -26.66 2.67 -9.18
C GLU A 340 -25.54 1.74 -8.73
N PHE A 341 -25.05 1.90 -7.50
CA PHE A 341 -23.99 1.07 -6.93
C PHE A 341 -24.50 -0.25 -6.33
N LEU A 342 -25.81 -0.52 -6.43
CA LEU A 342 -26.44 -1.72 -5.85
C LEU A 342 -26.17 -1.87 -4.34
N LEU A 343 -25.93 -0.75 -3.67
CA LEU A 343 -25.81 -0.66 -2.24
C LEU A 343 -27.22 -0.54 -1.70
N VAL A 344 -27.65 -1.54 -0.91
CA VAL A 344 -29.02 -1.57 -0.38
C VAL A 344 -29.29 -0.26 0.36
N ALA A 345 -30.44 0.35 0.04
CA ALA A 345 -30.79 1.73 0.36
C ALA A 345 -30.98 1.99 1.85
#